data_AF-X5H3D6-F1
#
_entry.id   AF-X5H3D6-F1
#
_cell.length_a   1.000
_cell.length_b   1.000
_cell.length_c   1.000
_cell.angle_alpha   90.00
_cell.angle_beta   90.00
_cell.angle_gamma   90.00
#
_symmetry.space_group_name_H-M   'P 1'
#
loop_
_entity.id
_entity.type
_entity.pdbx_description
1 polymer ?
#
loop_
_entity_poly.entity_id
_entity_poly.type
_entity_poly.pdbx_seq_one_letter_code
_entity_poly.pdbx_strand_id
1 'polypeptide(L)'
;MIISIVRSCIRIKKIYGSMRERVFNDFSKKFKESNPSCGEDLFKITYAMDSLLSQFQSWKSIEPGSPNAKKGVDYISMAILLLRSIKIYQGNNELTELERNKLKELGVDECSEDEIKNMISGLVKSSLAHGIGFMDLEFGIRKFCVMCATIELFKSGMQAINRQTEASKETVSPTAPLLEGMNNEVQDSLLPRTRT
;
A
#
# COMPACT_ATOMS: atom_id res chain seq x y z
N MET A 1 -37.05 -14.91 -11.73
CA MET A 1 -35.60 -15.08 -11.43
C MET A 1 -34.78 -13.81 -11.71
N ILE A 2 -34.79 -13.27 -12.94
CA ILE A 2 -33.99 -12.08 -13.33
C ILE A 2 -34.29 -10.85 -12.45
N ILE A 3 -35.57 -10.51 -12.23
CA ILE A 3 -35.96 -9.34 -11.40
C ILE A 3 -35.44 -9.44 -9.96
N SER A 4 -35.39 -10.64 -9.39
CA SER A 4 -34.89 -10.86 -8.02
C SER A 4 -33.38 -10.64 -7.93
N ILE A 5 -32.63 -11.12 -8.94
CA ILE A 5 -31.19 -10.91 -9.06
C ILE A 5 -30.88 -9.43 -9.19
N VAL A 6 -31.57 -8.73 -10.10
CA VAL A 6 -31.39 -7.29 -10.32
C VAL A 6 -31.65 -6.49 -9.04
N ARG A 7 -32.74 -6.78 -8.32
CA ARG A 7 -33.04 -6.11 -7.03
C ARG A 7 -31.96 -6.36 -5.98
N SER A 8 -31.43 -7.58 -5.91
CA SER A 8 -30.36 -7.95 -4.98
C SER A 8 -29.07 -7.20 -5.29
N CYS A 9 -28.68 -7.12 -6.57
CA CYS A 9 -27.52 -6.34 -7.00
C CYS A 9 -27.65 -4.85 -6.66
N ILE A 10 -28.82 -4.24 -6.90
CA ILE A 10 -29.09 -2.84 -6.55
C ILE A 10 -28.95 -2.63 -5.03
N ARG A 11 -29.49 -3.55 -4.22
CA ARG A 11 -29.39 -3.48 -2.75
C ARG A 11 -27.94 -3.57 -2.29
N ILE A 12 -27.17 -4.52 -2.81
CA ILE A 12 -25.74 -4.67 -2.48
C ILE A 12 -24.97 -3.41 -2.88
N LYS A 13 -25.21 -2.86 -4.07
CA LYS A 13 -24.56 -1.62 -4.53
C LYS A 13 -24.86 -0.43 -3.62
N LYS A 14 -26.10 -0.29 -3.15
CA LYS A 14 -26.48 0.76 -2.18
C LYS A 14 -25.80 0.55 -0.83
N ILE A 15 -25.76 -0.67 -0.31
CA ILE A 15 -25.06 -1.00 0.94
C ILE A 15 -23.58 -0.68 0.79
N TYR A 16 -22.97 -1.09 -0.32
CA TYR A 16 -21.57 -0.81 -0.60
C TYR A 16 -21.28 0.69 -0.62
N GLY A 17 -22.07 1.48 -1.37
CA GLY A 17 -21.91 2.93 -1.43
C GLY A 17 -21.97 3.59 -0.05
N SER A 18 -22.94 3.19 0.78
CA SER A 18 -23.08 3.69 2.16
C SER A 18 -21.92 3.28 3.06
N MET A 19 -21.47 2.02 2.99
CA MET A 19 -20.33 1.56 3.81
C MET A 19 -19.02 2.20 3.36
N ARG A 20 -18.84 2.41 2.05
CA ARG A 20 -17.69 3.12 1.48
C ARG A 20 -17.63 4.54 2.01
N GLU A 21 -18.70 5.31 1.89
CA GLU A 21 -18.77 6.67 2.43
C GLU A 21 -18.43 6.70 3.93
N ARG A 22 -18.97 5.73 4.69
CA ARG A 22 -18.67 5.60 6.12
C ARG A 22 -17.19 5.40 6.39
N VAL A 23 -16.52 4.49 5.67
CA VAL A 23 -15.08 4.22 5.84
C VAL A 23 -14.24 5.46 5.55
N PHE A 24 -14.56 6.19 4.48
CA PHE A 24 -13.83 7.39 4.08
C PHE A 24 -14.07 8.56 5.06
N ASN A 25 -15.30 8.71 5.56
CA ASN A 25 -15.61 9.70 6.59
C ASN A 25 -14.88 9.39 7.91
N ASP A 26 -14.86 8.12 8.32
CA ASP A 26 -14.17 7.69 9.53
C ASP A 26 -12.64 7.87 9.39
N PHE A 27 -12.09 7.55 8.22
CA PHE A 27 -10.70 7.88 7.87
C PHE A 27 -10.43 9.39 7.99
N SER A 28 -11.23 10.23 7.34
CA SER A 28 -11.04 11.69 7.33
C SER A 28 -11.11 12.27 8.75
N LYS A 29 -12.04 11.77 9.56
CA LYS A 29 -12.16 12.12 10.97
C LYS A 29 -10.89 11.74 11.74
N LYS A 30 -10.44 10.49 11.65
CA LYS A 30 -9.23 10.04 12.36
C LYS A 30 -7.97 10.75 11.88
N PHE A 31 -7.85 11.06 10.59
CA PHE A 31 -6.71 11.80 10.06
C PHE A 31 -6.64 13.21 10.68
N LYS A 32 -7.78 13.91 10.79
CA LYS A 32 -7.85 15.23 11.44
C LYS A 32 -7.57 15.16 12.94
N GLU A 33 -8.08 14.13 13.62
CA GLU A 33 -7.89 13.95 15.07
C GLU A 33 -6.46 13.58 15.43
N SER A 34 -5.84 12.68 14.65
CA SER A 34 -4.46 12.24 14.90
C SER A 34 -3.42 13.26 14.44
N ASN A 35 -3.76 14.12 13.47
CA ASN A 35 -2.86 15.08 12.84
C ASN A 35 -1.46 14.49 12.61
N PRO A 36 -1.37 13.38 11.86
CA PRO A 36 -0.16 12.60 11.81
C PRO A 36 0.96 13.44 11.17
N SER A 37 2.18 13.26 11.67
CA SER A 37 3.36 13.93 11.09
C SER A 37 3.73 13.42 9.70
N CYS A 38 3.12 12.33 9.23
CA CYS A 38 3.33 11.80 7.90
C CYS A 38 2.33 12.38 6.88
N GLY A 39 2.64 12.19 5.59
CA GLY A 39 1.69 12.49 4.53
C GLY A 39 0.42 11.63 4.61
N GLU A 40 -0.69 12.19 4.13
CA GLU A 40 -2.01 11.54 4.09
C GLU A 40 -1.96 10.12 3.52
N ASP A 41 -1.13 9.87 2.51
CA ASP A 41 -1.06 8.58 1.82
C ASP A 41 -0.44 7.45 2.67
N LEU A 42 0.53 7.77 3.52
CA LEU A 42 1.08 6.83 4.51
C LEU A 42 0.03 6.51 5.59
N PHE A 43 -0.71 7.54 6.01
CA PHE A 43 -1.79 7.37 6.98
C PHE A 43 -2.94 6.51 6.40
N LYS A 44 -3.30 6.67 5.12
CA LYS A 44 -4.27 5.80 4.42
C LYS A 44 -3.89 4.33 4.53
N ILE A 45 -2.62 4.00 4.27
CA ILE A 45 -2.14 2.62 4.32
C ILE A 45 -2.22 2.08 5.74
N THR A 46 -1.70 2.82 6.72
CA THR A 46 -1.70 2.41 8.12
C THR A 46 -3.11 2.17 8.64
N TYR A 47 -3.99 3.17 8.48
CA TYR A 47 -5.40 3.08 8.86
C TYR A 47 -6.10 1.88 8.21
N ALA A 48 -5.86 1.67 6.92
CA ALA A 48 -6.50 0.57 6.19
C ALA A 48 -6.05 -0.80 6.74
N MET A 49 -4.76 -0.97 7.00
CA MET A 49 -4.21 -2.22 7.52
C MET A 49 -4.67 -2.51 8.96
N ASP A 50 -4.69 -1.50 9.83
CA ASP A 50 -5.26 -1.62 11.19
C ASP A 50 -6.74 -2.01 11.14
N SER A 51 -7.52 -1.37 10.25
CA SER A 51 -8.94 -1.67 10.06
C SER A 51 -9.16 -3.09 9.55
N LEU A 52 -8.37 -3.56 8.59
CA LEU A 52 -8.44 -4.94 8.08
C LEU A 52 -8.07 -5.96 9.16
N LEU A 53 -7.00 -5.72 9.92
CA LEU A 53 -6.58 -6.59 11.01
C LEU A 53 -7.67 -6.71 12.08
N SER A 54 -8.21 -5.57 12.50
CA SER A 54 -9.30 -5.48 13.48
C SER A 54 -10.55 -6.24 13.03
N GLN A 55 -10.89 -6.17 11.73
CA GLN A 55 -12.01 -6.94 11.18
C GLN A 55 -11.79 -8.45 11.27
N PHE A 56 -10.62 -8.94 10.86
CA PHE A 56 -10.31 -10.37 10.95
C PHE A 56 -10.20 -10.86 12.39
N GLN A 57 -9.64 -10.05 13.30
CA GLN A 57 -9.63 -10.36 14.73
C GLN A 57 -11.04 -10.40 15.32
N SER A 58 -11.91 -9.47 14.92
CA SER A 58 -13.33 -9.50 15.30
C SER A 58 -14.02 -10.78 14.82
N TRP A 59 -13.79 -11.19 13.58
CA TRP A 59 -14.31 -12.47 13.07
C TRP A 59 -13.75 -13.67 13.81
N LYS A 60 -12.44 -13.69 14.09
CA LYS A 60 -11.81 -14.73 14.90
C LYS A 60 -12.40 -14.79 16.31
N SER A 61 -12.76 -13.64 16.90
CA SER A 61 -13.40 -13.61 18.22
C SER A 61 -14.82 -14.17 18.19
N ILE A 62 -15.54 -13.98 17.09
CA ILE A 62 -16.91 -14.51 16.91
C ILE A 62 -16.87 -16.02 16.61
N GLU A 63 -15.89 -16.45 15.81
CA GLU A 63 -15.72 -17.84 15.41
C GLU A 63 -14.24 -18.28 15.59
N PRO A 64 -13.81 -18.63 16.82
CA PRO A 64 -12.40 -18.92 17.14
C PRO A 64 -11.77 -20.07 16.36
N GLY A 65 -12.59 -21.01 15.88
CA GLY A 65 -12.15 -22.14 15.06
C GLY A 65 -12.04 -21.83 13.57
N SER A 66 -12.44 -20.64 13.12
CA SER A 66 -12.54 -20.32 11.70
C SER A 66 -11.17 -20.27 11.02
N PRO A 67 -10.86 -21.20 10.08
CA PRO A 67 -9.59 -21.16 9.35
C PRO A 67 -9.46 -19.89 8.51
N ASN A 68 -10.57 -19.36 8.01
CA ASN A 68 -10.61 -18.12 7.23
C ASN A 68 -10.25 -16.91 8.08
N ALA A 69 -10.80 -16.79 9.29
CA ALA A 69 -10.45 -15.68 10.18
C ALA A 69 -8.96 -15.73 10.55
N LYS A 70 -8.45 -16.93 10.90
CA LYS A 70 -7.05 -17.12 11.23
C LYS A 70 -6.13 -16.74 10.07
N LYS A 71 -6.37 -17.27 8.86
CA LYS A 71 -5.58 -16.94 7.67
C LYS A 71 -5.64 -15.45 7.31
N GLY A 72 -6.80 -14.82 7.46
CA GLY A 72 -6.95 -13.39 7.26
C GLY A 72 -6.11 -12.56 8.23
N VAL A 73 -6.11 -12.92 9.53
CA VAL A 73 -5.19 -12.32 10.52
C VAL A 73 -3.74 -12.52 10.08
N ASP A 74 -3.34 -13.76 9.76
CA ASP A 74 -1.95 -14.08 9.40
C ASP A 74 -1.48 -13.28 8.17
N TYR A 75 -2.31 -13.16 7.13
CA TYR A 75 -1.99 -12.40 5.92
C TYR A 75 -1.86 -10.90 6.19
N ILE A 76 -2.78 -10.31 6.94
CA ILE A 76 -2.72 -8.88 7.25
C ILE A 76 -1.55 -8.59 8.19
N SER A 77 -1.28 -9.44 9.20
CA SER A 77 -0.12 -9.30 10.07
C SER A 77 1.20 -9.41 9.31
N MET A 78 1.31 -10.34 8.35
CA MET A 78 2.50 -10.42 7.48
C MET A 78 2.64 -9.17 6.61
N ALA A 79 1.54 -8.69 6.03
CA ALA A 79 1.57 -7.47 5.22
C ALA A 79 1.95 -6.22 6.03
N ILE A 80 1.52 -6.10 7.29
CA ILE A 80 1.97 -5.05 8.22
C ILE A 80 3.48 -5.17 8.48
N LEU A 81 3.96 -6.40 8.70
CA LEU A 81 5.38 -6.66 8.95
C LEU A 81 6.25 -6.21 7.77
N LEU A 82 5.82 -6.54 6.55
CA LEU A 82 6.47 -6.11 5.31
C LEU A 82 6.38 -4.59 5.12
N LEU A 83 5.25 -3.95 5.42
CA LEU A 83 5.13 -2.49 5.36
C LEU A 83 6.07 -1.78 6.35
N ARG A 84 6.31 -2.39 7.52
CA ARG A 84 7.30 -1.90 8.49
C ARG A 84 8.73 -2.07 7.99
N SER A 85 9.06 -3.17 7.30
CA SER A 85 10.41 -3.40 6.78
C SER A 85 10.81 -2.35 5.73
N ILE A 86 9.86 -1.85 4.95
CA ILE A 86 10.07 -0.77 3.96
C ILE A 86 9.64 0.62 4.48
N LYS A 87 9.41 0.78 5.80
CA LYS A 87 9.11 2.05 6.46
C LYS A 87 7.87 2.81 5.91
N ILE A 88 6.90 2.10 5.35
CA ILE A 88 5.62 2.66 4.89
C ILE A 88 4.54 2.62 6.00
N TYR A 89 4.66 1.72 6.97
CA TYR A 89 3.70 1.61 8.07
C TYR A 89 3.96 2.64 9.17
N GLN A 90 2.94 3.38 9.60
CA GLN A 90 3.02 4.23 10.78
C GLN A 90 2.81 3.43 12.07
N GLY A 91 3.91 3.18 12.73
CA GLY A 91 3.99 2.65 14.09
C GLY A 91 5.47 2.58 14.40
N ASN A 92 5.98 3.49 15.23
CA ASN A 92 7.40 3.74 15.49
C ASN A 92 8.19 2.58 16.12
N ASN A 93 7.69 1.35 16.01
CA ASN A 93 8.39 0.18 16.47
C ASN A 93 9.26 -0.32 15.31
N GLU A 94 10.56 -0.09 15.44
CA GLU A 94 11.54 -0.85 14.67
C GLU A 94 11.20 -2.34 14.73
N LEU A 95 11.53 -3.07 13.66
CA LEU A 95 11.37 -4.52 13.68
C LEU A 95 12.18 -5.08 14.85
N THR A 96 11.58 -5.98 15.61
CA THR A 96 12.32 -6.76 16.60
C THR A 96 13.29 -7.70 15.89
N GLU A 97 14.28 -8.22 16.61
CA GLU A 97 15.21 -9.21 16.04
C GLU A 97 14.49 -10.48 15.59
N LEU A 98 13.48 -10.93 16.35
CA LEU A 98 12.63 -12.05 15.99
C LEU A 98 11.88 -11.80 14.66
N GLU A 99 11.31 -10.61 14.51
CA GLU A 99 10.62 -10.19 13.29
C GLU A 99 11.57 -10.13 12.08
N ARG A 100 12.79 -9.61 12.27
CA ARG A 100 13.82 -9.60 11.22
C ARG A 100 14.23 -11.02 10.82
N ASN A 101 14.50 -11.89 11.78
CA ASN A 101 14.89 -13.27 11.51
C ASN A 101 13.79 -14.02 10.76
N LYS A 102 12.53 -13.80 11.12
CA LYS A 102 11.38 -14.35 10.39
C LYS A 102 11.32 -13.88 8.94
N LEU A 103 11.59 -12.60 8.67
CA LEU A 103 11.63 -12.09 7.29
C LEU A 103 12.79 -12.71 6.49
N LYS A 104 13.95 -12.90 7.12
CA LYS A 104 15.11 -13.59 6.51
C LYS A 104 14.81 -15.05 6.18
N GLU A 105 14.18 -15.78 7.09
CA GLU A 105 13.76 -17.17 6.85
C GLU A 105 12.77 -17.29 5.68
N LEU A 106 12.02 -16.23 5.41
CA LEU A 106 11.09 -16.14 4.27
C LEU A 106 11.76 -15.61 2.99
N GLY A 107 13.07 -15.34 3.01
CA GLY A 107 13.84 -14.82 1.87
C GLY A 107 13.52 -13.39 1.49
N VAL A 108 12.97 -12.59 2.41
CA VAL A 108 12.53 -11.22 2.14
C VAL A 108 13.69 -10.22 2.19
N ASP A 109 14.79 -10.53 2.87
CA ASP A 109 15.95 -9.65 3.02
C ASP A 109 16.72 -9.41 1.72
N GLU A 110 16.56 -10.30 0.74
CA GLU A 110 17.12 -10.17 -0.61
C GLU A 110 16.17 -9.46 -1.59
N CYS A 111 14.92 -9.21 -1.19
CA CYS A 111 13.92 -8.60 -2.06
C CYS A 111 14.10 -7.08 -2.17
N SER A 112 13.88 -6.57 -3.38
CA SER A 112 13.71 -5.15 -3.64
C SER A 112 12.43 -4.60 -2.98
N GLU A 113 12.40 -3.29 -2.76
CA GLU A 113 11.21 -2.61 -2.22
C GLU A 113 9.95 -2.86 -3.08
N ASP A 114 10.10 -2.92 -4.41
CA ASP A 114 8.99 -3.15 -5.33
C ASP A 114 8.47 -4.61 -5.27
N GLU A 115 9.36 -5.58 -5.08
CA GLU A 115 8.96 -6.97 -4.81
C GLU A 115 8.18 -7.06 -3.49
N ILE A 116 8.64 -6.37 -2.44
CA ILE A 116 7.95 -6.33 -1.15
C ILE A 116 6.57 -5.68 -1.31
N LYS A 117 6.44 -4.56 -2.03
CA LYS A 117 5.15 -3.93 -2.34
C LYS A 117 4.20 -4.86 -3.11
N ASN A 118 4.72 -5.65 -4.04
CA ASN A 118 3.95 -6.65 -4.77
C ASN A 118 3.47 -7.78 -3.84
N MET A 119 4.32 -8.27 -2.95
CA MET A 119 3.95 -9.26 -1.93
C MET A 119 2.86 -8.73 -0.99
N ILE A 120 3.01 -7.49 -0.48
CA ILE A 120 1.99 -6.83 0.36
C ILE A 120 0.65 -6.77 -0.39
N SER A 121 0.68 -6.31 -1.64
CA SER A 121 -0.53 -6.22 -2.48
C SER A 121 -1.18 -7.59 -2.71
N GLY A 122 -0.36 -8.63 -2.88
CA GLY A 122 -0.81 -10.02 -2.98
C GLY A 122 -1.49 -10.49 -1.70
N LEU A 123 -0.87 -10.29 -0.54
CA LEU A 123 -1.42 -10.65 0.77
C LEU A 123 -2.76 -9.95 1.06
N VAL A 124 -2.83 -8.64 0.80
CA VAL A 124 -4.07 -7.86 1.00
C VAL A 124 -5.18 -8.37 0.08
N LYS A 125 -4.88 -8.66 -1.20
CA LYS A 125 -5.86 -9.25 -2.12
C LYS A 125 -6.29 -10.64 -1.69
N SER A 126 -5.35 -11.50 -1.29
CA SER A 126 -5.64 -12.86 -0.83
C SER A 126 -6.46 -12.86 0.45
N SER A 127 -6.30 -11.85 1.31
CA SER A 127 -7.14 -11.71 2.50
C SER A 127 -8.62 -11.56 2.13
N LEU A 128 -8.96 -10.91 1.01
CA LEU A 128 -10.34 -10.75 0.55
C LEU A 128 -11.05 -12.09 0.35
N ALA A 129 -10.35 -13.10 -0.20
CA ALA A 129 -10.91 -14.43 -0.37
C ALA A 129 -11.34 -15.06 0.97
N HIS A 130 -10.59 -14.78 2.04
CA HIS A 130 -10.95 -15.21 3.39
C HIS A 130 -12.13 -14.41 3.97
N GLY A 131 -12.28 -13.14 3.58
CA GLY A 131 -13.43 -12.32 3.93
C GLY A 131 -14.76 -12.79 3.32
N ILE A 132 -14.73 -13.37 2.12
CA ILE A 132 -15.93 -13.90 1.43
C ILE A 132 -16.62 -14.98 2.26
N GLY A 133 -15.85 -15.83 2.96
CA GLY A 133 -16.38 -16.89 3.81
C GLY A 133 -17.24 -16.41 4.98
N PHE A 134 -17.26 -15.10 5.26
CA PHE A 134 -18.10 -14.49 6.30
C PHE A 134 -19.34 -13.79 5.75
N MET A 135 -19.58 -13.80 4.43
CA MET A 135 -20.74 -13.12 3.82
C MET A 135 -22.08 -13.72 4.24
N ASP A 136 -22.12 -15.01 4.55
CA ASP A 136 -23.34 -15.75 4.90
C ASP A 136 -23.83 -15.49 6.34
N LEU A 137 -23.04 -14.76 7.14
CA LEU A 137 -23.47 -14.32 8.46
C LEU A 137 -24.45 -13.14 8.36
N GLU A 138 -25.34 -12.97 9.34
CA GLU A 138 -26.38 -11.92 9.37
C GLU A 138 -25.81 -10.48 9.20
N PHE A 139 -24.55 -10.27 9.59
CA PHE A 139 -23.80 -9.01 9.42
C PHE A 139 -22.72 -9.06 8.33
N GLY A 140 -22.60 -10.19 7.63
CA GLY A 140 -21.53 -10.55 6.71
C GLY A 140 -21.38 -9.59 5.56
N ILE A 141 -22.48 -9.29 4.85
CA ILE A 141 -22.47 -8.37 3.69
C ILE A 141 -21.96 -6.98 4.08
N ARG A 142 -22.42 -6.43 5.22
CA ARG A 142 -21.99 -5.09 5.66
C ARG A 142 -20.50 -5.08 6.01
N LYS A 143 -20.03 -6.04 6.81
CA LYS A 143 -18.61 -6.15 7.17
C LYS A 143 -17.73 -6.38 5.93
N PHE A 144 -18.18 -7.22 5.00
CA PHE A 144 -17.50 -7.43 3.73
C PHE A 144 -17.42 -6.14 2.88
N CYS A 145 -18.51 -5.35 2.81
CA CYS A 145 -18.46 -4.06 2.13
C CYS A 145 -17.48 -3.07 2.78
N VAL A 146 -17.38 -3.06 4.12
CA VAL A 146 -16.39 -2.26 4.87
C VAL A 146 -14.98 -2.73 4.52
N MET A 147 -14.73 -4.04 4.46
CA MET A 147 -13.46 -4.61 4.02
C MET A 147 -13.09 -4.16 2.62
N CYS A 148 -14.00 -4.25 1.65
CA CYS A 148 -13.78 -3.81 0.27
C CYS A 148 -13.41 -2.32 0.19
N ALA A 149 -14.17 -1.46 0.88
CA ALA A 149 -13.88 -0.02 0.91
C ALA A 149 -12.53 0.28 1.59
N THR A 150 -12.16 -0.49 2.61
CA THR A 150 -10.87 -0.37 3.28
C THR A 150 -9.70 -0.78 2.35
N ILE A 151 -9.89 -1.82 1.54
CA ILE A 151 -8.92 -2.22 0.51
C ILE A 151 -8.80 -1.14 -0.59
N GLU A 152 -9.89 -0.48 -0.99
CA GLU A 152 -9.81 0.66 -1.92
C GLU A 152 -8.95 1.78 -1.34
N LEU A 153 -9.13 2.10 -0.05
CA LEU A 153 -8.34 3.10 0.65
C LEU A 153 -6.85 2.72 0.66
N PHE A 154 -6.52 1.47 1.03
CA PHE A 154 -5.15 0.94 0.95
C PHE A 154 -4.54 1.09 -0.45
N LYS A 155 -5.27 0.66 -1.50
CA LYS A 155 -4.80 0.74 -2.89
C LYS A 155 -4.53 2.18 -3.29
N SER A 156 -5.39 3.11 -2.90
CA SER A 156 -5.21 4.53 -3.21
C SER A 156 -3.95 5.12 -2.58
N GLY A 157 -3.68 4.79 -1.31
CA GLY A 157 -2.45 5.21 -0.63
C GLY A 157 -1.20 4.59 -1.27
N MET A 158 -1.21 3.28 -1.56
CA MET A 158 -0.07 2.60 -2.19
C MET A 158 0.23 3.16 -3.59
N GLN A 159 -0.79 3.45 -4.39
CA GLN A 159 -0.62 4.07 -5.70
C GLN A 159 -0.03 5.48 -5.61
N ALA A 160 -0.46 6.28 -4.63
CA ALA A 160 0.06 7.62 -4.43
C ALA A 160 1.55 7.60 -4.04
N ILE A 161 1.95 6.71 -3.13
CA ILE A 161 3.36 6.53 -2.74
C ILE A 161 4.20 6.11 -3.95
N ASN A 162 3.74 5.12 -4.72
CA ASN A 162 4.50 4.67 -5.90
C ASN A 162 4.71 5.79 -6.92
N ARG A 163 3.70 6.64 -7.15
CA ARG A 163 3.85 7.81 -8.04
C ARG A 163 4.87 8.82 -7.51
N GLN A 164 4.91 9.06 -6.20
CA GLN A 164 5.89 9.95 -5.58
C GLN A 164 7.31 9.40 -5.71
N THR A 165 7.49 8.09 -5.51
CA THR A 165 8.78 7.40 -5.68
C THR A 165 9.28 7.50 -7.12
N GLU A 166 8.43 7.23 -8.12
CA GLU A 166 8.83 7.30 -9.53
C GLU A 166 9.16 8.73 -9.98
N ALA A 167 8.35 9.72 -9.58
CA ALA A 167 8.62 11.13 -9.89
C ALA A 167 9.96 11.62 -9.28
N SER A 168 10.34 11.08 -8.12
CA SER A 168 11.64 11.36 -7.51
C SER A 168 12.80 10.68 -8.24
N LYS A 169 12.60 9.55 -8.91
CA LYS A 169 13.63 8.89 -9.71
C LYS A 169 13.88 9.65 -11.03
N GLU A 170 12.83 10.17 -11.66
CA GLU A 170 12.92 10.94 -12.91
C GLU A 170 13.63 12.28 -12.73
N THR A 171 13.45 12.95 -11.60
CA THR A 171 14.05 14.27 -11.31
C THR A 171 15.53 14.22 -10.93
N VAL A 172 16.06 13.05 -10.58
CA VAL A 172 17.45 12.86 -10.14
C VAL A 172 18.35 12.32 -11.27
N SER A 173 17.78 11.96 -12.42
CA SER A 173 18.57 11.66 -13.62
C SER A 173 18.99 12.98 -14.28
N PRO A 174 20.26 13.42 -14.21
CA PRO A 174 20.67 14.57 -14.97
C PRO A 174 20.65 14.13 -16.44
N THR A 175 19.83 14.78 -17.25
CA THR A 175 20.09 14.87 -18.68
C THR A 175 21.48 15.47 -18.83
N ALA A 176 22.50 14.62 -18.94
CA ALA A 176 23.84 15.04 -19.30
C ALA A 176 23.72 15.80 -20.63
N PRO A 177 24.23 17.03 -20.74
CA PRO A 177 24.30 17.67 -22.04
C PRO A 177 25.18 16.77 -22.92
N LEU A 178 24.62 16.29 -24.03
CA LEU A 178 25.38 15.71 -25.14
C LEU A 178 26.31 16.81 -25.66
N LEU A 179 27.53 16.85 -25.12
CA LEU A 179 28.66 17.57 -25.69
C LEU A 179 29.21 16.75 -26.87
N GLU A 180 28.39 16.63 -27.92
CA GLU A 180 28.85 16.30 -29.25
C GLU A 180 29.12 17.61 -29.99
N GLY A 181 30.37 18.04 -29.92
CA GLY A 181 30.91 19.19 -30.62
C GLY A 181 32.41 19.02 -30.76
N MET A 182 32.78 17.94 -31.46
CA MET A 182 34.16 17.66 -31.84
C MET A 182 34.76 18.83 -32.62
N ASN A 183 35.96 19.22 -32.18
CA ASN A 183 37.11 19.59 -32.98
C ASN A 183 36.89 19.57 -34.50
N ASN A 184 37.10 20.73 -35.12
CA ASN A 184 37.82 20.79 -36.38
C ASN A 184 38.97 21.78 -36.21
N GLU A 185 40.16 21.24 -36.44
CA GLU A 185 41.47 21.88 -36.53
C GLU A 185 41.56 22.92 -37.65
N VAL A 186 42.76 23.53 -37.74
CA VAL A 186 43.41 24.22 -38.87
C VAL A 186 43.33 25.75 -38.72
N GLN A 187 44.42 26.54 -38.62
CA GLN A 187 45.86 26.31 -38.79
C GLN A 187 46.65 27.50 -38.20
N ASP A 188 47.89 27.23 -37.80
CA ASP A 188 49.11 28.04 -37.95
C ASP A 188 49.02 29.57 -38.00
N SER A 189 49.62 30.26 -37.02
CA SER A 189 51.00 30.77 -37.16
C SER A 189 51.40 31.87 -36.14
N LEU A 190 52.52 31.61 -35.47
CA LEU A 190 53.65 32.51 -35.20
C LEU A 190 53.52 33.67 -34.18
N LEU A 191 53.96 33.34 -32.96
CA LEU A 191 54.91 34.05 -32.07
C LEU A 191 54.63 35.51 -31.61
N PRO A 192 54.67 35.78 -30.29
CA PRO A 192 54.87 37.12 -29.76
C PRO A 192 56.37 37.47 -29.71
N ARG A 193 56.78 38.57 -30.34
CA ARG A 193 58.13 39.14 -30.20
C ARG A 193 58.10 40.21 -29.11
N THR A 194 58.84 39.96 -28.03
CA THR A 194 59.15 40.89 -26.95
C THR A 194 60.09 42.02 -27.38
N ARG A 195 59.96 43.14 -26.66
CA ARG A 195 60.72 44.41 -26.66
C ARG A 195 62.24 44.29 -26.82
N THR A 196 62.81 45.21 -27.60
CA THR A 196 63.60 46.39 -27.13
C THR A 196 63.58 47.46 -28.20
#